data_AF-A0A8S0H5W2-F1
#
_entry.id   AF-A0A8S0H5W2-F1
#
_cell.length_a   1.000
_cell.length_b   1.000
_cell.length_c   1.000
_cell.angle_alpha   90.00
_cell.angle_beta   90.00
_cell.angle_gamma   90.00
#
_symmetry.space_group_name_H-M   'P 1'
#
loop_
_entity.id
_entity.type
_entity.pdbx_description
1 polymer ?
#
loop_
_entity_poly.entity_id
_entity_poly.type
_entity_poly.pdbx_seq_one_letter_code
_entity_poly.pdbx_strand_id
1 'polypeptide(L)'
;MGVADVCAPSWQGRSYRDVQYLSRWLDEGFAIVATDYQGLGVPGGHPLLNNRMAAYGILDAAKAVVAGVPGLANKVLIVGQSQGGAGAFASAAYASTYAPDLGVKGSIGTGVIYTIGAKNVGEQDPNKVDASLAYGFYTLLAAQQYDPSINPRTSTPTRPCRCSNRPVPVAWRPWSATWWGSA
;
A
#
# COMPACT_ATOMS: atom_id res chain seq x y z
N MET A 1 -4.34 -6.46 -0.96
CA MET A 1 -4.45 -5.62 -2.17
C MET A 1 -4.22 -6.53 -3.35
N GLY A 2 -4.86 -6.26 -4.48
CA GLY A 2 -4.40 -6.78 -5.76
C GLY A 2 -3.56 -5.74 -6.50
N VAL A 3 -3.09 -6.09 -7.69
CA VAL A 3 -2.24 -5.24 -8.54
C VAL A 3 -2.93 -4.79 -9.83
N ALA A 4 -4.20 -5.14 -10.01
CA ALA A 4 -5.01 -4.76 -11.16
C ALA A 4 -5.79 -3.48 -10.89
N ASP A 5 -6.15 -2.74 -11.94
CA ASP A 5 -6.84 -1.44 -11.84
C ASP A 5 -8.09 -1.50 -10.97
N VAL A 6 -8.87 -2.59 -11.10
CA VAL A 6 -10.08 -2.81 -10.30
C VAL A 6 -9.81 -2.80 -8.80
N CYS A 7 -8.58 -3.07 -8.37
CA CYS A 7 -8.16 -3.08 -6.97
C CYS A 7 -7.94 -1.69 -6.38
N ALA A 8 -8.16 -0.62 -7.15
CA ALA A 8 -8.07 0.76 -6.67
C ALA A 8 -8.88 0.97 -5.38
N PRO A 9 -8.28 1.52 -4.32
CA PRO A 9 -8.96 1.91 -3.10
C PRO A 9 -10.24 2.73 -3.30
N SER A 10 -10.33 3.55 -4.35
CA SER A 10 -11.50 4.36 -4.70
C SER A 10 -12.66 3.54 -5.29
N TRP A 11 -12.38 2.38 -5.90
CA TRP A 11 -13.39 1.53 -6.55
C TRP A 11 -13.88 0.39 -5.64
N GLN A 12 -13.08 0.02 -4.64
CA GLN A 12 -13.31 -1.17 -3.82
C GLN A 12 -14.25 -0.97 -2.62
N GLY A 13 -14.79 0.24 -2.43
CA GLY A 13 -15.52 0.61 -1.22
C GLY A 13 -14.65 0.52 0.04
N ARG A 14 -15.26 0.72 1.21
CA ARG A 14 -14.59 0.59 2.53
C ARG A 14 -15.20 -0.59 3.27
N SER A 15 -14.35 -1.40 3.91
CA SER A 15 -14.84 -2.48 4.76
C SER A 15 -15.45 -1.90 6.05
N TYR A 16 -16.30 -2.68 6.74
CA TYR A 16 -16.87 -2.26 8.03
C TYR A 16 -15.78 -1.82 9.02
N ARG A 17 -14.67 -2.56 9.08
CA ARG A 17 -13.51 -2.22 9.91
C ARG A 17 -12.90 -0.87 9.53
N ASP A 18 -12.74 -0.61 8.23
CA ASP A 18 -12.18 0.66 7.75
C ASP A 18 -13.11 1.80 8.09
N VAL A 19 -14.43 1.64 7.87
CA VAL A 19 -15.43 2.65 8.23
C VAL A 19 -15.37 2.97 9.72
N GLN A 20 -15.43 1.96 10.60
CA GLN A 20 -15.36 2.20 12.05
C GLN A 20 -14.07 2.92 12.46
N TYR A 21 -12.93 2.48 11.92
CA TYR A 21 -11.64 3.08 12.23
C TYR A 21 -11.57 4.54 11.75
N LEU A 22 -12.04 4.81 10.53
CA LEU A 22 -12.03 6.13 9.92
C LEU A 22 -12.99 7.11 10.58
N SER A 23 -14.21 6.65 10.87
CA SER A 23 -15.23 7.43 11.56
C SER A 23 -14.69 8.00 12.86
N ARG A 24 -13.88 7.23 13.60
CA ARG A 24 -13.29 7.75 14.85
C ARG A 24 -12.46 9.02 14.64
N TRP A 25 -11.73 9.15 13.54
CA TRP A 25 -10.94 10.35 13.29
C TRP A 25 -11.80 11.49 12.72
N LEU A 26 -12.80 11.16 11.89
CA LEU A 26 -13.77 12.16 11.42
C LEU A 26 -14.50 12.81 12.60
N ASP A 27 -14.89 12.01 13.60
CA ASP A 27 -15.56 12.47 14.82
C ASP A 27 -14.65 13.39 15.66
N GLU A 28 -13.33 13.25 15.54
CA GLU A 28 -12.33 14.10 16.19
C GLU A 28 -11.99 15.35 15.35
N GLY A 29 -12.77 15.62 14.29
CA GLY A 29 -12.61 16.78 13.43
C GLY A 29 -11.57 16.62 12.32
N PHE A 30 -11.13 15.38 12.05
CA PHE A 30 -10.11 15.16 11.04
C PHE A 30 -10.68 15.07 9.62
N ALA A 31 -9.99 15.67 8.64
CA ALA A 31 -10.18 15.28 7.25
C ALA A 31 -9.47 13.95 6.97
N ILE A 32 -9.91 13.21 5.95
CA ILE A 32 -9.25 11.97 5.49
C ILE A 32 -9.04 12.04 3.98
N VAL A 33 -7.82 11.72 3.56
CA VAL A 33 -7.51 11.42 2.16
C VAL A 33 -6.83 10.06 2.07
N ALA A 34 -7.19 9.29 1.04
CA ALA A 34 -6.53 8.03 0.70
C ALA A 34 -6.21 8.02 -0.78
N THR A 35 -4.94 7.76 -1.08
CA THR A 35 -4.46 7.64 -2.46
C THR A 35 -4.86 6.28 -3.03
N ASP A 36 -5.13 6.24 -4.34
CA ASP A 36 -5.27 4.98 -5.04
C ASP A 36 -3.94 4.25 -5.21
N TYR A 37 -2.82 4.94 -4.94
CA TYR A 37 -1.47 4.56 -5.34
C TYR A 37 -1.30 4.48 -6.86
N GLN A 38 -0.05 4.63 -7.28
CA GLN A 38 0.29 4.60 -8.69
C GLN A 38 -0.11 3.28 -9.35
N GLY A 39 -0.64 3.36 -10.58
CA GLY A 39 -0.98 2.19 -11.39
C GLY A 39 -2.22 1.42 -10.91
N LEU A 40 -3.04 2.02 -10.05
CA LEU A 40 -4.37 1.51 -9.72
C LEU A 40 -5.43 2.50 -10.21
N GLY A 41 -6.53 1.99 -10.76
CA GLY A 41 -7.62 2.79 -11.32
C GLY A 41 -7.29 3.49 -12.66
N VAL A 42 -6.09 3.28 -13.20
CA VAL A 42 -5.58 3.86 -14.44
C VAL A 42 -4.70 2.86 -15.19
N PRO A 43 -4.54 2.98 -16.52
CA PRO A 43 -3.66 2.09 -17.27
C PRO A 43 -2.23 2.09 -16.73
N GLY A 44 -1.69 0.89 -16.49
CA GLY A 44 -0.34 0.68 -15.98
C GLY A 44 -0.30 -0.48 -14.99
N GLY A 45 0.90 -0.85 -14.53
CA GLY A 45 1.04 -1.82 -13.46
C GLY A 45 1.20 -1.13 -12.11
N HIS A 46 0.49 -1.58 -11.08
CA HIS A 46 0.75 -1.13 -9.72
C HIS A 46 2.12 -1.65 -9.24
N PRO A 47 3.08 -0.77 -8.89
CA PRO A 47 4.39 -1.17 -8.37
C PRO A 47 4.27 -1.60 -6.91
N LEU A 48 3.61 -2.74 -6.67
CA LEU A 48 3.41 -3.27 -5.32
C LEU A 48 4.76 -3.39 -4.60
N LEU A 49 4.80 -3.00 -3.32
CA LEU A 49 6.00 -2.99 -2.46
C LEU A 49 7.10 -2.00 -2.88
N ASN A 50 6.89 -1.18 -3.94
CA ASN A 50 7.77 -0.04 -4.15
C ASN A 50 7.43 1.08 -3.17
N ASN A 51 8.18 1.11 -2.07
CA ASN A 51 7.96 2.04 -0.97
C ASN A 51 8.14 3.51 -1.36
N ARG A 52 9.02 3.82 -2.34
CA ARG A 52 9.19 5.20 -2.83
C ARG A 52 7.96 5.66 -3.58
N MET A 53 7.45 4.87 -4.52
CA MET A 53 6.24 5.24 -5.27
C MET A 53 5.01 5.29 -4.37
N ALA A 54 4.91 4.38 -3.38
CA ALA A 54 3.86 4.43 -2.37
C ALA A 54 3.92 5.73 -1.55
N ALA A 55 5.12 6.14 -1.11
CA ALA A 55 5.32 7.38 -0.37
C ALA A 55 4.93 8.61 -1.20
N TYR A 56 5.35 8.69 -2.47
CA TYR A 56 5.02 9.83 -3.33
C TYR A 56 3.52 9.94 -3.56
N GLY A 57 2.84 8.82 -3.83
CA GLY A 57 1.37 8.81 -3.97
C GLY A 57 0.63 9.28 -2.71
N ILE A 58 1.15 8.95 -1.52
CA ILE A 58 0.60 9.42 -0.23
C ILE A 58 0.85 10.92 -0.05
N LEU A 59 2.07 11.39 -0.29
CA LEU A 59 2.46 12.79 -0.10
C LEU A 59 1.79 13.71 -1.13
N ASP A 60 1.62 13.28 -2.38
CA ASP A 60 0.92 14.08 -3.39
C ASP A 60 -0.57 14.16 -3.13
N ALA A 61 -1.22 13.08 -2.70
CA ALA A 61 -2.61 13.12 -2.28
C ALA A 61 -2.80 14.12 -1.12
N ALA A 62 -1.85 14.14 -0.18
CA ALA A 62 -1.83 15.08 0.93
C ALA A 62 -1.65 16.54 0.47
N LYS A 63 -0.68 16.80 -0.42
CA LYS A 63 -0.45 18.12 -1.02
C LYS A 63 -1.69 18.61 -1.78
N ALA A 64 -2.31 17.75 -2.58
CA ALA A 64 -3.48 18.10 -3.38
C ALA A 64 -4.66 18.57 -2.51
N VAL A 65 -4.92 17.86 -1.40
CA VAL A 65 -6.03 18.20 -0.50
C VAL A 65 -5.74 19.47 0.32
N VAL A 66 -4.51 19.65 0.83
CA VAL A 66 -4.12 20.88 1.54
C VAL A 66 -4.22 22.11 0.63
N ALA A 67 -3.81 21.99 -0.63
CA ALA A 67 -3.89 23.10 -1.59
C ALA A 67 -5.32 23.35 -2.09
N GLY A 68 -6.15 22.30 -2.17
CA GLY A 68 -7.47 22.34 -2.81
C GLY A 68 -8.66 22.61 -1.89
N VAL A 69 -8.51 22.44 -0.57
CA VAL A 69 -9.63 22.58 0.39
C VAL A 69 -9.43 23.82 1.26
N PRO A 70 -10.21 24.91 1.03
CA PRO A 70 -10.11 26.12 1.83
C PRO A 70 -10.38 25.86 3.32
N GLY A 71 -9.56 26.47 4.19
CA GLY A 71 -9.70 26.33 5.65
C GLY A 71 -9.11 25.05 6.24
N LEU A 72 -8.60 24.13 5.41
CA LEU A 72 -7.91 22.93 5.91
C LEU A 72 -6.51 23.29 6.43
N ALA A 73 -6.19 22.83 7.64
CA ALA A 73 -4.88 23.08 8.24
C ALA A 73 -3.78 22.24 7.58
N ASN A 74 -2.61 22.85 7.33
CA ASN A 74 -1.40 22.13 6.90
C ASN A 74 -0.72 21.43 8.09
N LYS A 75 -1.40 20.44 8.68
CA LYS A 75 -0.93 19.58 9.79
C LYS A 75 -1.26 18.12 9.45
N VAL A 76 -0.26 17.34 9.07
CA VAL A 76 -0.45 16.02 8.42
C VAL A 76 -0.02 14.88 9.32
N LEU A 77 -0.89 13.89 9.50
CA LEU A 77 -0.54 12.58 10.05
C LEU A 77 -0.67 11.53 8.97
N ILE A 78 0.32 10.66 8.82
CA ILE A 78 0.30 9.60 7.81
C ILE A 78 0.13 8.26 8.49
N VAL A 79 -0.84 7.44 8.07
CA VAL A 79 -1.06 6.13 8.68
C VAL A 79 -1.29 5.07 7.64
N GLY A 80 -0.79 3.87 7.91
CA GLY A 80 -1.09 2.75 7.04
C GLY A 80 -0.85 1.38 7.66
N GLN A 81 -1.37 0.38 6.96
CA GLN A 81 -1.34 -1.01 7.36
C GLN A 81 -0.74 -1.89 6.26
N SER A 82 0.09 -2.87 6.65
CA SER A 82 0.74 -3.81 5.73
C SER A 82 1.57 -3.06 4.67
N GLN A 83 1.25 -3.19 3.38
CA GLN A 83 1.85 -2.39 2.31
C GLN A 83 1.72 -0.88 2.58
N GLY A 84 0.54 -0.43 3.02
CA GLY A 84 0.33 0.97 3.40
C GLY A 84 1.13 1.38 4.62
N GLY A 85 1.48 0.44 5.49
CA GLY A 85 2.38 0.67 6.63
C GLY A 85 3.81 0.93 6.17
N ALA A 86 4.27 0.19 5.15
CA ALA A 86 5.56 0.47 4.49
C ALA A 86 5.54 1.81 3.76
N GLY A 87 4.43 2.15 3.09
CA GLY A 87 4.21 3.46 2.48
C GLY A 87 4.21 4.60 3.51
N ALA A 88 3.55 4.43 4.66
CA ALA A 88 3.54 5.41 5.74
C ALA A 88 4.95 5.64 6.31
N PHE A 89 5.69 4.56 6.58
CA PHE A 89 7.08 4.65 7.04
C PHE A 89 7.97 5.38 6.01
N ALA A 90 7.88 4.99 4.73
CA ALA A 90 8.65 5.63 3.67
C ALA A 90 8.27 7.10 3.45
N SER A 91 6.99 7.45 3.64
CA SER A 91 6.55 8.85 3.56
C SER A 91 7.23 9.73 4.59
N ALA A 92 7.45 9.22 5.81
CA ALA A 92 8.21 9.96 6.83
C ALA A 92 9.65 10.22 6.40
N ALA A 93 10.29 9.26 5.71
CA ALA A 93 11.65 9.40 5.21
C ALA A 93 11.76 10.37 4.02
N TYR A 94 10.76 10.39 3.13
CA TYR A 94 10.79 11.22 1.93
C TYR A 94 10.14 12.60 2.09
N ALA A 95 9.33 12.85 3.14
CA ALA A 95 8.59 14.09 3.30
C ALA A 95 9.47 15.34 3.18
N SER A 96 10.61 15.39 3.88
CA SER A 96 11.49 16.57 3.91
C SER A 96 12.16 16.89 2.57
N THR A 97 12.29 15.91 1.68
CA THR A 97 12.96 16.08 0.38
C THR A 97 11.99 16.18 -0.79
N TYR A 98 10.86 15.46 -0.72
CA TYR A 98 9.88 15.39 -1.80
C TYR A 98 8.70 16.36 -1.61
N ALA A 99 8.32 16.63 -0.36
CA ALA A 99 7.19 17.48 0.00
C ALA A 99 7.53 18.41 1.18
N PRO A 100 8.59 19.24 1.09
CA PRO A 100 9.09 20.05 2.21
C PRO A 100 8.06 21.05 2.75
N ASP A 101 7.13 21.53 1.90
CA ASP A 101 6.09 22.48 2.29
C ASP A 101 4.92 21.82 3.03
N LEU A 102 4.88 20.48 3.07
CA LEU A 102 3.82 19.73 3.72
C LEU A 102 4.11 19.61 5.22
N GLY A 103 3.15 20.04 6.06
CA GLY A 103 3.30 20.12 7.51
C GLY A 103 3.18 18.77 8.22
N VAL A 104 4.01 17.78 7.85
CA VAL A 104 3.98 16.42 8.40
C VAL A 104 4.36 16.43 9.88
N LYS A 105 3.45 15.94 10.73
CA LYS A 105 3.56 15.89 12.19
C LYS A 105 3.89 14.50 12.72
N GLY A 106 3.59 13.45 11.95
CA GLY A 106 3.88 12.08 12.38
C GLY A 106 3.49 11.04 11.34
N SER A 107 4.01 9.84 11.52
CA SER A 107 3.67 8.67 10.72
C SER A 107 3.45 7.44 11.61
N ILE A 108 2.40 6.68 11.34
CA ILE A 108 2.02 5.47 12.07
C ILE A 108 1.91 4.31 11.07
N GLY A 109 2.89 3.41 11.12
CA GLY A 109 2.87 2.17 10.34
C GLY A 109 2.45 0.99 11.21
N THR A 110 1.46 0.21 10.75
CA THR A 110 1.07 -1.06 11.39
C THR A 110 1.35 -2.24 10.44
N GLY A 111 1.89 -3.34 10.98
CA GLY A 111 2.29 -4.49 10.14
C GLY A 111 3.25 -4.10 9.02
N VAL A 112 4.18 -3.17 9.31
CA VAL A 112 5.08 -2.56 8.32
C VAL A 112 5.86 -3.66 7.60
N ILE A 113 5.76 -3.70 6.27
CA ILE A 113 6.57 -4.59 5.44
C ILE A 113 7.94 -3.95 5.25
N TYR A 114 8.98 -4.57 5.81
CA TYR A 114 10.37 -4.15 5.62
C TYR A 114 11.24 -5.39 5.37
N THR A 115 12.24 -5.25 4.48
CA THR A 115 13.15 -6.33 4.10
C THR A 115 14.57 -5.95 4.51
N ILE A 116 14.87 -5.98 5.80
CA ILE A 116 16.26 -5.87 6.29
C ILE A 116 16.73 -7.29 6.62
N GLY A 117 17.64 -7.83 5.80
CA GLY A 117 18.23 -9.15 6.06
C GLY A 117 17.22 -10.29 6.10
N ALA A 118 16.11 -10.17 5.35
CA ALA A 118 15.07 -11.19 5.32
C ALA A 118 15.66 -12.52 4.83
N LYS A 119 15.95 -13.42 5.77
CA LYS A 119 16.14 -14.83 5.48
C LYS A 119 14.79 -15.34 4.98
N ASN A 120 14.82 -16.13 3.91
CA ASN A 120 13.63 -16.73 3.31
C ASN A 120 12.64 -17.16 4.41
N VAL A 121 11.40 -16.70 4.29
CA VAL A 121 10.32 -17.02 5.21
C VAL A 121 10.09 -18.53 5.21
N GLY A 122 10.69 -19.21 6.18
CA GLY A 122 10.45 -20.62 6.51
C GLY A 122 11.13 -21.65 5.61
N GLU A 123 11.33 -22.83 6.17
CA GLU A 123 11.55 -24.08 5.41
C GLU A 123 10.43 -24.19 4.37
N GLN A 124 10.79 -24.08 3.09
CA GLN A 124 9.85 -24.22 1.98
C GLN A 124 9.47 -25.71 1.88
N ASP A 125 8.38 -26.12 2.54
CA ASP A 125 7.85 -27.48 2.40
C ASP A 125 7.33 -27.67 0.96
N PRO A 126 7.97 -28.50 0.12
CA PRO A 126 7.60 -28.67 -1.28
C PRO A 126 6.23 -29.34 -1.48
N ASN A 127 5.61 -29.85 -0.40
CA ASN A 127 4.29 -30.48 -0.42
C ASN A 127 3.19 -29.58 0.15
N LYS A 128 3.51 -28.36 0.59
CA LYS A 128 2.56 -27.40 1.14
C LYS A 128 2.46 -26.18 0.23
N VAL A 129 1.23 -25.72 -0.01
CA VAL A 129 1.02 -24.45 -0.71
C VAL A 129 1.49 -23.32 0.20
N ASP A 130 2.54 -22.63 -0.23
CA ASP A 130 3.01 -21.42 0.43
C ASP A 130 2.20 -20.22 -0.06
N ALA A 131 1.41 -19.63 0.83
CA ALA A 131 0.65 -18.42 0.55
C ALA A 131 1.55 -17.20 0.26
N SER A 132 2.83 -17.26 0.66
CA SER A 132 3.82 -16.22 0.38
C SER A 132 4.24 -16.15 -1.09
N LEU A 133 4.05 -17.25 -1.84
CA LEU A 133 4.42 -17.34 -3.26
C LEU A 133 3.76 -16.25 -4.11
N ALA A 134 2.51 -15.88 -3.77
CA ALA A 134 1.80 -14.80 -4.44
C ALA A 134 2.54 -13.45 -4.36
N TYR A 135 3.19 -13.14 -3.23
CA TYR A 135 3.98 -11.91 -3.09
C TYR A 135 5.28 -11.96 -3.89
N GLY A 136 5.85 -13.15 -4.11
CA GLY A 136 6.97 -13.34 -5.04
C GLY A 136 6.59 -12.94 -6.47
N PHE A 137 5.41 -13.36 -6.94
CA PHE A 137 4.90 -12.96 -8.25
C PHE A 137 4.65 -11.47 -8.37
N TYR A 138 4.08 -10.84 -7.34
CA TYR A 138 3.90 -9.38 -7.35
C TYR A 138 5.22 -8.63 -7.37
N THR A 139 6.24 -9.14 -6.68
CA THR A 139 7.59 -8.56 -6.69
C THR A 139 8.22 -8.69 -8.08
N LEU A 140 8.08 -9.84 -8.76
CA LEU A 140 8.55 -10.02 -10.14
C LEU A 140 7.83 -9.10 -11.12
N LEU A 141 6.51 -8.91 -10.96
CA LEU A 141 5.72 -7.98 -11.78
C LEU A 141 6.15 -6.52 -11.56
N ALA A 142 6.41 -6.13 -10.31
CA ALA A 142 6.94 -4.81 -10.00
C ALA A 142 8.37 -4.63 -10.56
N ALA A 143 9.21 -5.66 -10.49
CA ALA A 143 10.57 -5.64 -11.05
C ALA A 143 10.55 -5.50 -12.58
N GLN A 144 9.62 -6.16 -13.27
CA GLN A 144 9.45 -6.04 -14.72
C GLN A 144 9.16 -4.59 -15.16
N GLN A 145 8.56 -3.77 -14.31
CA GLN A 145 8.31 -2.36 -14.61
C GLN A 145 9.59 -1.52 -14.62
N TYR A 146 10.65 -1.98 -13.93
CA TYR A 146 11.98 -1.37 -13.96
C TYR A 146 12.86 -1.99 -15.05
N ASP A 147 12.76 -3.30 -15.22
CA ASP A 147 13.51 -4.07 -16.21
C ASP A 147 12.55 -4.92 -17.06
N PRO A 148 12.17 -4.44 -18.26
CA PRO A 148 11.26 -5.15 -19.15
C PRO A 148 11.75 -6.52 -19.61
N SER A 149 13.04 -6.83 -19.46
CA SER A 149 13.59 -8.16 -19.81
C SER A 149 13.14 -9.26 -18.85
N ILE A 150 12.71 -8.90 -17.64
CA ILE A 150 12.13 -9.85 -16.68
C ILE A 150 10.78 -10.31 -17.21
N ASN A 151 10.62 -11.61 -17.46
CA ASN A 151 9.34 -12.21 -17.85
C ASN A 151 8.80 -13.11 -16.73
N PRO A 152 7.76 -12.67 -16.01
CA PRO A 152 7.14 -13.43 -14.91
C PRO A 152 6.58 -14.80 -15.34
N ARG A 153 6.30 -15.01 -16.64
CA ARG A 153 5.79 -16.29 -17.15
C ARG A 153 6.87 -17.36 -17.31
N THR A 154 8.13 -16.97 -17.47
CA THR A 154 9.24 -17.88 -17.73
C THR A 154 10.16 -18.06 -16.53
N SER A 155 9.99 -17.26 -15.47
CA SER A 155 10.82 -17.28 -14.26
C SER A 155 10.33 -18.24 -13.17
N THR A 156 9.30 -19.06 -13.43
CA THR A 156 8.83 -20.12 -12.52
C THR A 156 9.33 -21.51 -12.90
N PRO A 157 9.67 -22.37 -11.92
CA PRO A 157 9.83 -23.79 -12.16
C PRO A 157 8.51 -24.40 -12.67
N THR A 158 8.59 -25.18 -13.75
CA THR A 158 7.48 -25.79 -14.53
C THR A 158 6.71 -26.90 -13.80
N ARG A 159 6.57 -26.87 -12.46
CA ARG A 159 5.71 -27.83 -11.76
C ARG A 159 4.24 -27.38 -11.85
N PRO A 160 3.34 -28.22 -12.40
CA PRO A 160 1.93 -27.86 -12.53
C PRO A 160 1.30 -27.69 -11.14
N CYS A 161 0.89 -26.46 -10.82
CA CYS A 161 0.11 -26.16 -9.64
C CYS A 161 -1.27 -26.83 -9.78
N ARG A 162 -1.54 -27.87 -8.99
CA ARG A 162 -2.84 -28.54 -8.92
C ARG A 162 -3.78 -27.67 -8.08
N CYS A 163 -4.97 -27.34 -8.60
CA CYS A 163 -5.98 -26.59 -7.86
C CYS A 163 -6.38 -27.33 -6.57
N SER A 164 -6.22 -26.66 -5.42
CA SER A 164 -6.71 -27.13 -4.13
C SER A 164 -8.08 -26.47 -3.84
N ASN A 165 -9.13 -27.28 -3.71
CA ASN A 165 -10.50 -26.84 -3.39
C ASN A 165 -10.71 -26.50 -1.90
N ARG A 166 -9.69 -26.01 -1.19
CA ARG A 166 -9.87 -25.62 0.21
C ARG A 166 -10.28 -24.14 0.32
N PRO A 167 -11.40 -23.81 0.97
CA PRO A 167 -11.73 -22.43 1.26
C PRO A 167 -10.67 -21.87 2.22
N VAL A 168 -9.99 -20.78 1.82
CA VAL A 168 -9.06 -20.04 2.68
C VAL A 168 -9.89 -18.95 3.38
N PRO A 169 -10.07 -19.00 4.71
CA PRO A 169 -10.72 -17.93 5.44
C PRO A 169 -9.70 -16.84 5.81
N VAL A 170 -10.19 -15.60 5.93
CA VAL A 170 -9.61 -14.40 6.56
C VAL A 170 -9.09 -13.29 5.63
N ALA A 171 -9.68 -12.12 5.90
CA ALA A 171 -9.59 -10.82 5.25
C ALA A 171 -8.25 -10.10 5.47
N TRP A 172 -7.62 -9.64 4.39
CA TRP A 172 -6.50 -8.68 4.44
C TRP A 172 -6.60 -7.67 3.29
N ARG A 173 -7.15 -6.49 3.59
CA ARG A 173 -7.10 -5.31 2.71
C ARG A 173 -6.11 -4.31 3.33
N PRO A 174 -4.92 -4.11 2.71
CA PRO A 174 -4.03 -3.01 3.06
C PRO A 174 -4.74 -1.69 2.81
N TRP A 175 -4.40 -0.68 3.59
CA TRP A 175 -4.91 0.66 3.37
C TRP A 175 -3.96 1.69 4.00
N SER A 176 -3.98 2.90 3.49
CA SER A 176 -3.28 4.05 4.08
C SER A 176 -4.21 5.23 4.10
N ALA A 177 -4.34 5.85 5.27
CA ALA A 177 -5.08 7.07 5.50
C ALA A 177 -4.10 8.15 5.92
N THR A 178 -4.19 9.31 5.28
CA THR A 178 -3.55 10.52 5.79
C THR A 178 -4.62 11.33 6.51
N TRP A 179 -4.36 11.68 7.77
CA TRP A 179 -5.27 12.40 8.68
C TRP A 179 -4.80 13.82 8.95
N TRP A 180 -5.76 14.69 9.27
CA TRP A 180 -5.54 16.13 9.48
C TRP A 180 -6.41 16.64 10.62
N GLY A 181 -5.88 17.10 11.76
CA GLY A 181 -6.71 17.56 12.89
C GLY A 181 -7.10 19.04 12.80
N SER A 182 -8.31 19.39 13.26
CA SER A 182 -8.82 20.77 13.34
C SER A 182 -8.30 21.54 14.58
N ALA A 183 -8.02 22.83 14.36
CA ALA A 183 -7.66 23.91 15.31
C ALA A 183 -6.45 23.63 16.22
#